data_AF-A0A1Y2CY73-F1
#
_entry.id   AF-A0A1Y2CY73-F1
#
_cell.length_a   1.000
_cell.length_b   1.000
_cell.length_c   1.000
_cell.angle_alpha   90.00
_cell.angle_beta   90.00
_cell.angle_gamma   90.00
#
_symmetry.space_group_name_H-M   'P 1'
#
loop_
_entity.id
_entity.type
_entity.pdbx_description
1 polymer ?
#
loop_
_entity_poly.entity_id
_entity_poly.type
_entity_poly.pdbx_seq_one_letter_code
_entity_poly.pdbx_strand_id
1 'polypeptide(L)'
;MTADTPSESVSSSRKAAKEAFVTGLSGGTVWEPQMLMLLCVVCYVLFRGLGPRLLVGARPSVRAAIEGVVLVGPPLFAVSLLSDSSAAASLLFFVAALALVVAATPLKSLRVALSLFANSSPSLPKLKRHRPFTVVFRAVLQLLTVVAILAVDFNVFPRRFAKTESFGYSLMDLGVGGFIFSNGFVAGPRLKQLGATSQKRWTNVVKSAAISFPILVLGFARFILTKGVDYQEHVTEYGVHWNFFITLGLIPILTALLQYVIPNIHFGLAGGFIMAGYEYVLSKKGLQDFILNAPREGSIFHMNREGICSFLGYWAIFFIAAYMGDRILTTPEQLSIKEAPIMASYKKKGTKPEQPKQEGFSVDLLNIIDLVGFLSALTTLFVCLRYEAKILVSRRMANSSYCLWVICVSLSLILGTLLVDYLYTQFLTPSETDIATVLQNDKDLAIALYALHNPSTTVSTKKSRSQSRNRSKSRRRGTSVSKLQEVQQREEAEAKMEEWKREFAAAYLHRVRTPYVFDCVNRNQLAVFLVANVLTGLTNLSIDTLSVSDVNAVWILVGYLSAVIGMAVWWNEMDWTLNMNAVGSGLFKQSSRGRQGNNKKAN
;
A
#
# COMPACT_ATOMS: atom_id res chain seq x y z
N MET A 1 -50.51 -10.43 -25.33
CA MET A 1 -49.24 -10.77 -26.00
C MET A 1 -48.54 -9.47 -26.33
N THR A 2 -47.85 -8.91 -25.35
CA THR A 2 -47.02 -7.72 -25.54
C THR A 2 -45.77 -8.14 -26.28
N ALA A 3 -45.52 -7.52 -27.44
CA ALA A 3 -44.31 -7.72 -28.21
C ALA A 3 -43.13 -7.15 -27.41
N ASP A 4 -42.30 -8.02 -26.86
CA ASP A 4 -40.99 -7.64 -26.34
C ASP A 4 -40.21 -6.97 -27.48
N THR A 5 -39.75 -5.76 -27.23
CA THR A 5 -38.96 -4.99 -28.20
C THR A 5 -37.64 -5.75 -28.49
N PRO A 6 -37.16 -5.82 -29.75
CA PRO A 6 -35.97 -6.59 -30.10
C PRO A 6 -34.69 -6.14 -29.38
N SER A 7 -34.66 -4.94 -28.79
CA SER A 7 -33.56 -4.47 -27.94
C SER A 7 -33.50 -5.14 -26.57
N GLU A 8 -34.64 -5.47 -25.97
CA GLU A 8 -34.69 -6.09 -24.64
C GLU A 8 -34.28 -7.56 -24.69
N SER A 9 -34.69 -8.29 -25.72
CA SER A 9 -34.31 -9.69 -25.94
C SER A 9 -32.81 -9.87 -26.25
N VAL A 10 -32.21 -8.94 -27.00
CA VAL A 10 -30.75 -8.95 -27.25
C VAL A 10 -29.96 -8.59 -25.99
N SER A 11 -30.44 -7.62 -25.20
CA SER A 11 -29.76 -7.22 -23.95
C SER A 11 -29.80 -8.32 -22.89
N SER A 12 -30.91 -9.04 -22.77
CA SER A 12 -31.07 -10.18 -21.85
C SER A 12 -30.25 -11.39 -22.28
N SER A 13 -30.22 -11.70 -23.58
CA SER A 13 -29.36 -12.76 -24.13
C SER A 13 -27.87 -12.48 -23.89
N ARG A 14 -27.42 -11.23 -24.11
CA ARG A 14 -26.03 -10.82 -23.84
C ARG A 14 -25.66 -10.88 -22.35
N LYS A 15 -26.59 -10.52 -21.46
CA LYS A 15 -26.42 -10.66 -20.01
C LYS A 15 -26.23 -12.13 -19.60
N ALA A 16 -27.09 -13.03 -20.09
CA ALA A 16 -27.00 -14.46 -19.81
C ALA A 16 -25.68 -15.07 -20.33
N ALA A 17 -25.23 -14.66 -21.52
CA ALA A 17 -23.94 -15.08 -22.07
C ALA A 17 -22.76 -14.64 -21.18
N LYS A 18 -22.78 -13.40 -20.67
CA LYS A 18 -21.76 -12.90 -19.73
C LYS A 18 -21.76 -13.64 -18.41
N GLU A 19 -22.94 -14.00 -17.90
CA GLU A 19 -23.05 -14.79 -16.67
C GLU A 19 -22.49 -16.20 -16.86
N ALA A 20 -22.94 -16.90 -17.91
CA ALA A 20 -22.42 -18.23 -18.26
C ALA A 20 -20.89 -18.23 -18.42
N PHE A 21 -20.33 -17.12 -18.90
CA PHE A 21 -18.88 -16.94 -19.09
C PHE A 21 -18.06 -16.85 -17.79
N VAL A 22 -18.68 -16.55 -16.64
CA VAL A 22 -17.99 -16.41 -15.34
C VAL A 22 -18.48 -17.39 -14.27
N THR A 23 -19.45 -18.25 -14.59
CA THR A 23 -19.96 -19.32 -13.71
C THR A 23 -19.17 -20.62 -13.84
N GLY A 24 -19.23 -21.48 -12.83
CA GLY A 24 -18.66 -22.83 -12.79
C GLY A 24 -17.15 -22.91 -12.61
N LEU A 25 -16.49 -21.82 -12.22
CA LEU A 25 -15.03 -21.73 -12.23
C LEU A 25 -14.40 -22.25 -10.93
N SER A 26 -13.39 -23.11 -11.06
CA SER A 26 -12.57 -23.65 -9.95
C SER A 26 -11.22 -22.95 -9.79
N GLY A 27 -10.93 -21.95 -10.63
CA GLY A 27 -9.65 -21.24 -10.64
C GLY A 27 -8.51 -22.09 -11.20
N GLY A 28 -7.28 -21.67 -10.91
CA GLY A 28 -6.04 -22.32 -11.33
C GLY A 28 -5.23 -22.89 -10.18
N THR A 29 -3.91 -22.87 -10.34
CA THR A 29 -3.00 -23.46 -9.34
C THR A 29 -2.67 -22.47 -8.22
N VAL A 30 -2.27 -22.99 -7.05
CA VAL A 30 -1.82 -22.16 -5.92
C VAL A 30 -0.64 -21.24 -6.28
N TRP A 31 0.16 -21.62 -7.28
CA TRP A 31 1.38 -20.92 -7.69
C TRP A 31 1.11 -19.75 -8.63
N GLU A 32 -0.02 -19.75 -9.34
CA GLU A 32 -0.28 -18.76 -10.38
C GLU A 32 -0.34 -17.32 -9.84
N PRO A 33 -1.13 -17.01 -8.79
CA PRO A 33 -1.09 -15.68 -8.17
C PRO A 33 0.28 -15.35 -7.59
N GLN A 34 1.00 -16.36 -7.05
CA GLN A 34 2.33 -16.18 -6.48
C GLN A 34 3.37 -15.77 -7.54
N MET A 35 3.33 -16.38 -8.73
CA MET A 35 4.21 -16.04 -9.85
C MET A 35 3.95 -14.63 -10.36
N LEU A 36 2.69 -14.19 -10.38
CA LEU A 36 2.34 -12.81 -10.73
C LEU A 36 2.85 -11.79 -9.69
N MET A 37 2.75 -12.12 -8.40
CA MET A 37 3.34 -11.27 -7.35
C MET A 37 4.86 -11.19 -7.48
N LEU A 38 5.52 -12.31 -7.80
CA LEU A 38 6.96 -12.33 -8.08
C LEU A 38 7.30 -11.43 -9.28
N LEU A 39 6.56 -11.52 -10.38
CA LEU A 39 6.74 -10.63 -11.54
C LEU A 39 6.64 -9.15 -11.15
N CYS A 40 5.71 -8.78 -10.26
CA CYS A 40 5.62 -7.40 -9.76
C CYS A 40 6.87 -6.98 -8.98
N VAL A 41 7.48 -7.89 -8.19
CA VAL A 41 8.77 -7.63 -7.52
C VAL A 41 9.90 -7.46 -8.54
N VAL A 42 9.91 -8.26 -9.62
CA VAL A 42 10.88 -8.12 -10.72
C VAL A 42 10.75 -6.77 -11.42
N CYS A 43 9.53 -6.35 -11.75
CA CYS A 43 9.26 -5.02 -12.29
C CYS A 43 9.77 -3.92 -11.36
N TYR A 44 9.65 -4.12 -10.05
CA TYR A 44 10.19 -3.17 -9.07
C TYR A 44 11.73 -3.14 -9.06
N VAL A 45 12.40 -4.28 -9.20
CA VAL A 45 13.86 -4.34 -9.40
C VAL A 45 14.28 -3.56 -10.65
N LEU A 46 13.57 -3.77 -11.78
CA LEU A 46 13.79 -3.03 -13.03
C LEU A 46 13.66 -1.52 -12.83
N PHE A 47 12.58 -1.09 -12.18
CA PHE A 47 12.37 0.31 -11.84
C PHE A 47 13.53 0.87 -10.99
N ARG A 48 14.05 0.10 -10.02
CA ARG A 48 15.19 0.54 -9.21
C ARG A 48 16.49 0.64 -10.00
N GLY A 49 16.71 -0.23 -10.99
CA GLY A 49 17.87 -0.16 -11.88
C GLY A 49 17.80 0.99 -12.90
N LEU A 50 16.62 1.26 -13.46
CA LEU A 50 16.40 2.24 -14.54
C LEU A 50 16.00 3.64 -14.06
N GLY A 51 15.22 3.70 -12.98
CA GLY A 51 14.54 4.91 -12.52
C GLY A 51 15.45 6.11 -12.25
N PRO A 52 16.54 5.96 -11.46
CA PRO A 52 17.46 7.07 -11.19
C PRO A 52 18.15 7.63 -12.44
N ARG A 53 18.27 6.86 -13.52
CA ARG A 53 18.96 7.27 -14.75
C ARG A 53 18.03 7.93 -15.78
N LEU A 54 16.81 7.42 -15.89
CA LEU A 54 15.86 7.84 -16.92
C LEU A 54 14.81 8.84 -16.42
N LEU A 55 14.53 8.87 -15.11
CA LEU A 55 13.37 9.58 -14.56
C LEU A 55 13.73 10.85 -13.76
N VAL A 56 15.02 11.08 -13.50
CA VAL A 56 15.48 12.28 -12.80
C VAL A 56 15.36 13.48 -13.74
N GLY A 57 14.57 14.49 -13.34
CA GLY A 57 14.29 15.68 -14.15
C GLY A 57 13.18 15.53 -15.21
N ALA A 58 12.60 14.33 -15.36
CA ALA A 58 11.47 14.12 -16.26
C ALA A 58 10.20 14.80 -15.74
N ARG A 59 9.37 15.33 -16.66
CA ARG A 59 8.04 15.85 -16.32
C ARG A 59 7.17 14.75 -15.69
N PRO A 60 6.27 15.08 -14.74
CA PRO A 60 5.45 14.07 -14.05
C PRO A 60 4.68 13.13 -14.98
N SER A 61 4.14 13.63 -16.10
CA SER A 61 3.43 12.83 -17.09
C SER A 61 4.32 11.83 -17.83
N VAL A 62 5.53 12.25 -18.23
CA VAL A 62 6.52 11.38 -18.89
C VAL A 62 7.01 10.32 -17.91
N ARG A 63 7.29 10.73 -16.67
CA ARG A 63 7.66 9.80 -15.59
C ARG A 63 6.56 8.78 -15.35
N ALA A 64 5.30 9.21 -15.28
CA ALA A 64 4.16 8.32 -15.09
C ALA A 64 3.98 7.33 -16.25
N ALA A 65 4.18 7.76 -17.49
CA ALA A 65 4.12 6.89 -18.66
C ALA A 65 5.20 5.80 -18.62
N ILE A 66 6.46 6.17 -18.36
CA ILE A 66 7.57 5.22 -18.27
C ILE A 66 7.37 4.25 -17.11
N GLU A 67 7.03 4.77 -15.92
CA GLU A 67 6.74 3.94 -14.75
C GLU A 67 5.55 3.01 -15.01
N GLY A 68 4.48 3.48 -15.66
CA GLY A 68 3.33 2.67 -16.03
C GLY A 68 3.70 1.50 -16.95
N VAL A 69 4.53 1.76 -17.96
CA VAL A 69 5.03 0.72 -18.87
C VAL A 69 5.90 -0.29 -18.13
N VAL A 70 6.84 0.15 -17.29
CA VAL A 70 7.78 -0.75 -16.59
C VAL A 70 7.12 -1.54 -15.45
N LEU A 71 6.26 -0.89 -14.67
CA LEU A 71 5.69 -1.46 -13.45
C LEU A 71 4.35 -2.17 -13.65
N VAL A 72 3.55 -1.75 -14.63
CA VAL A 72 2.18 -2.25 -14.81
C VAL A 72 1.99 -2.97 -16.14
N GLY A 73 2.79 -2.63 -17.16
CA GLY A 73 2.79 -3.29 -18.46
C GLY A 73 3.00 -4.81 -18.36
N PRO A 74 4.14 -5.31 -17.83
CA PRO A 74 4.39 -6.75 -17.79
C PRO A 74 3.33 -7.55 -17.02
N PRO A 75 2.85 -7.12 -15.82
CA PRO A 75 1.75 -7.80 -15.15
C PRO A 75 0.45 -7.79 -15.97
N LEU A 76 0.13 -6.72 -16.70
CA LEU A 76 -1.04 -6.67 -17.59
C LEU A 76 -0.95 -7.72 -18.70
N PHE A 77 0.21 -7.83 -19.36
CA PHE A 77 0.43 -8.85 -20.40
C PHE A 77 0.41 -10.26 -19.82
N ALA A 78 0.96 -10.48 -18.62
CA ALA A 78 0.98 -11.77 -17.94
C ALA A 78 -0.42 -12.28 -17.56
N VAL A 79 -1.39 -11.38 -17.34
CA VAL A 79 -2.80 -11.76 -17.08
C VAL A 79 -3.68 -11.76 -18.33
N SER A 80 -3.10 -11.47 -19.51
CA SER A 80 -3.79 -11.42 -20.80
C SER A 80 -3.08 -12.31 -21.83
N LEU A 81 -2.40 -11.72 -22.82
CA LEU A 81 -1.80 -12.45 -23.95
C LEU A 81 -0.70 -13.45 -23.56
N LEU A 82 0.01 -13.20 -22.45
CA LEU A 82 1.11 -14.04 -21.99
C LEU A 82 0.71 -14.97 -20.85
N SER A 83 -0.59 -15.19 -20.62
CA SER A 83 -1.08 -16.03 -19.52
C SER A 83 -0.51 -17.44 -19.51
N ASP A 84 -0.46 -18.08 -20.68
CA ASP A 84 -0.03 -19.48 -20.81
C ASP A 84 1.49 -19.63 -20.74
N SER A 85 2.22 -18.57 -21.07
CA SER A 85 3.68 -18.48 -20.93
C SER A 85 4.10 -17.61 -19.74
N SER A 86 3.21 -17.36 -18.78
CA SER A 86 3.40 -16.38 -17.71
C SER A 86 4.64 -16.67 -16.85
N ALA A 87 4.96 -17.94 -16.62
CA ALA A 87 6.18 -18.37 -15.94
C ALA A 87 7.46 -18.05 -16.76
N ALA A 88 7.45 -18.37 -18.06
CA ALA A 88 8.57 -18.09 -18.96
C ALA A 88 8.78 -16.58 -19.17
N ALA A 89 7.69 -15.83 -19.31
CA ALA A 89 7.72 -14.36 -19.37
C ALA A 89 8.28 -13.78 -18.07
N SER A 90 7.83 -14.28 -16.91
CA SER A 90 8.33 -13.82 -15.61
C SER A 90 9.83 -14.10 -15.43
N LEU A 91 10.29 -15.28 -15.89
CA LEU A 91 11.71 -15.63 -15.90
C LEU A 91 12.52 -14.74 -16.84
N LEU A 92 12.02 -14.47 -18.06
CA LEU A 92 12.68 -13.59 -19.02
C LEU A 92 12.81 -12.15 -18.49
N PHE A 93 11.72 -11.59 -17.95
CA PHE A 93 11.75 -10.28 -17.31
C PHE A 93 12.71 -10.26 -16.11
N PHE A 94 12.80 -11.35 -15.34
CA PHE A 94 13.73 -11.48 -14.24
C PHE A 94 15.19 -11.48 -14.70
N VAL A 95 15.51 -12.27 -15.73
CA VAL A 95 16.86 -12.30 -16.30
C VAL A 95 17.22 -10.94 -16.89
N ALA A 96 16.31 -10.28 -17.60
CA ALA A 96 16.53 -8.93 -18.11
C ALA A 96 16.74 -7.90 -16.99
N ALA A 97 15.96 -8.00 -15.91
CA ALA A 97 16.11 -7.18 -14.71
C ALA A 97 17.48 -7.35 -14.07
N LEU A 98 17.87 -8.60 -13.86
CA LEU A 98 19.14 -8.95 -13.23
C LEU A 98 20.33 -8.52 -14.11
N ALA A 99 20.29 -8.81 -15.41
CA ALA A 99 21.32 -8.41 -16.36
C ALA A 99 21.51 -6.89 -16.39
N LEU A 100 20.40 -6.14 -16.37
CA LEU A 100 20.43 -4.70 -16.36
C LEU A 100 20.92 -4.14 -15.01
N VAL A 101 20.55 -4.74 -13.88
CA VAL A 101 21.08 -4.37 -12.55
C VAL A 101 22.59 -4.63 -12.46
N VAL A 102 23.07 -5.77 -12.98
CA VAL A 102 24.50 -6.10 -13.00
C VAL A 102 25.26 -5.15 -13.93
N ALA A 103 24.75 -4.87 -15.13
CA ALA A 103 25.33 -3.89 -16.05
C ALA A 103 25.32 -2.46 -15.47
N ALA A 104 24.35 -2.18 -14.59
CA ALA A 104 24.19 -0.91 -13.91
C ALA A 104 25.11 -0.72 -12.70
N THR A 105 25.68 -1.76 -12.12
CA THR A 105 26.56 -1.64 -10.95
C THR A 105 28.00 -1.32 -11.38
N PRO A 106 28.56 -0.15 -11.07
CA PRO A 106 30.00 0.06 -11.27
C PRO A 106 30.78 -0.80 -10.26
N LEU A 107 31.56 -1.76 -10.76
CA LEU A 107 32.34 -2.77 -10.00
C LEU A 107 33.22 -2.23 -8.84
N LYS A 108 33.45 -0.91 -8.75
CA LYS A 108 34.23 -0.25 -7.68
C LYS A 108 33.43 0.09 -6.41
N SER A 109 32.10 0.11 -6.44
CA SER A 109 31.26 0.48 -5.28
C SER A 109 31.12 -0.64 -4.23
N LEU A 110 31.40 -1.90 -4.61
CA LEU A 110 31.20 -3.08 -3.77
C LEU A 110 32.19 -3.17 -2.59
N ARG A 111 33.45 -2.74 -2.77
CA ARG A 111 34.48 -2.74 -1.70
C ARG A 111 34.36 -1.56 -0.74
N VAL A 112 33.83 -0.42 -1.21
CA VAL A 112 33.66 0.79 -0.39
C VAL A 112 32.36 0.72 0.44
N ALA A 113 31.31 0.06 -0.07
CA ALA A 113 30.12 -0.25 0.72
C ALA A 113 30.42 -1.26 1.85
N LEU A 114 31.27 -2.26 1.61
CA LEU A 114 31.63 -3.20 2.68
C LEU A 114 32.44 -2.55 3.82
N SER A 115 33.22 -1.48 3.55
CA SER A 115 34.04 -0.81 4.57
C SER A 115 33.31 0.32 5.30
N LEU A 116 32.26 0.92 4.73
CA LEU A 116 31.49 2.01 5.37
C LEU A 116 30.31 1.51 6.22
N PHE A 117 29.85 0.28 6.02
CA PHE A 117 28.66 -0.26 6.67
C PHE A 117 28.94 -1.05 7.95
N ALA A 118 30.19 -1.07 8.42
CA ALA A 118 30.51 -1.62 9.73
C ALA A 118 29.97 -0.75 10.89
N ASN A 119 29.60 0.53 10.68
CA ASN A 119 29.45 1.46 11.82
C ASN A 119 28.32 2.51 11.78
N SER A 120 27.32 2.45 10.89
CA SER A 120 26.26 3.49 10.88
C SER A 120 24.86 2.99 10.54
N SER A 121 23.94 3.01 11.53
CA SER A 121 22.49 3.02 11.26
C SER A 121 22.02 4.47 11.09
N PRO A 122 21.53 4.88 9.91
CA PRO A 122 20.94 6.21 9.75
C PRO A 122 19.56 6.22 10.40
N SER A 123 19.41 6.99 11.48
CA SER A 123 18.09 7.45 11.92
C SER A 123 17.62 8.53 10.96
N LEU A 124 16.51 8.27 10.25
CA LEU A 124 15.94 9.24 9.31
C LEU A 124 15.14 10.32 10.07
N PRO A 125 15.37 11.63 9.81
CA PRO A 125 14.61 12.72 10.42
C PRO A 125 13.15 12.83 9.91
N LYS A 126 12.38 13.66 10.62
CA LYS A 126 10.91 13.84 10.68
C LYS A 126 10.19 14.24 9.38
N LEU A 127 10.41 13.54 8.27
CA LEU A 127 9.52 13.63 7.13
C LEU A 127 8.47 12.53 7.28
N LYS A 128 7.18 12.90 7.42
CA LYS A 128 6.05 11.95 7.48
C LYS A 128 6.07 11.07 6.22
N ARG A 129 6.79 9.96 6.25
CA ARG A 129 7.03 9.16 5.05
C ARG A 129 6.80 7.69 5.34
N HIS A 130 5.81 7.16 4.64
CA HIS A 130 5.57 5.73 4.50
C HIS A 130 6.83 5.05 3.95
N ARG A 131 7.11 3.83 4.38
CA ARG A 131 8.27 3.07 3.88
C ARG A 131 8.02 2.68 2.41
N PRO A 132 8.98 2.87 1.47
CA PRO A 132 8.73 2.68 0.03
C PRO A 132 8.13 1.31 -0.33
N PHE A 133 8.63 0.19 0.23
CA PHE A 133 8.04 -1.13 0.01
C PHE A 133 6.53 -1.21 0.36
N THR A 134 6.06 -0.47 1.37
CA THR A 134 4.62 -0.45 1.71
C THR A 134 3.79 0.24 0.63
N VAL A 135 4.34 1.30 0.01
CA VAL A 135 3.69 1.99 -1.10
C VAL A 135 3.59 1.03 -2.29
N VAL A 136 4.68 0.33 -2.60
CA VAL A 136 4.72 -0.64 -3.70
C VAL A 136 3.73 -1.78 -3.50
N PHE A 137 3.76 -2.43 -2.33
CA PHE A 137 2.82 -3.50 -1.98
C PHE A 137 1.36 -3.08 -2.17
N ARG A 138 0.98 -1.90 -1.64
CA ARG A 138 -0.41 -1.40 -1.74
C ARG A 138 -0.80 -1.05 -3.17
N ALA A 139 0.10 -0.43 -3.93
CA ALA A 139 -0.17 -0.02 -5.30
C ALA A 139 -0.27 -1.21 -6.26
N VAL A 140 0.59 -2.22 -6.10
CA VAL A 140 0.54 -3.47 -6.88
C VAL A 140 -0.81 -4.15 -6.68
N LEU A 141 -1.23 -4.34 -5.42
CA LEU A 141 -2.53 -4.93 -5.10
C LEU A 141 -3.69 -4.11 -5.72
N GLN A 142 -3.63 -2.78 -5.61
CA GLN A 142 -4.65 -1.89 -6.16
C GLN A 142 -4.73 -2.00 -7.68
N LEU A 143 -3.61 -1.90 -8.39
CA LEU A 143 -3.57 -1.86 -9.85
C LEU A 143 -3.88 -3.23 -10.47
N LEU A 144 -3.41 -4.33 -9.88
CA LEU A 144 -3.82 -5.67 -10.31
C LEU A 144 -5.32 -5.89 -10.14
N THR A 145 -5.91 -5.37 -9.06
CA THR A 145 -7.37 -5.40 -8.89
C THR A 145 -8.06 -4.59 -9.99
N VAL A 146 -7.59 -3.36 -10.24
CA VAL A 146 -8.15 -2.47 -11.27
C VAL A 146 -8.10 -3.14 -12.65
N VAL A 147 -7.01 -3.82 -12.99
CA VAL A 147 -6.88 -4.60 -14.23
C VAL A 147 -7.89 -5.75 -14.23
N ALA A 148 -7.91 -6.58 -13.18
CA ALA A 148 -8.72 -7.79 -13.14
C ALA A 148 -10.24 -7.53 -13.20
N ILE A 149 -10.73 -6.44 -12.59
CA ILE A 149 -12.17 -6.13 -12.59
C ILE A 149 -12.74 -5.79 -13.97
N LEU A 150 -11.90 -5.31 -14.90
CA LEU A 150 -12.32 -5.10 -16.29
C LEU A 150 -11.89 -6.26 -17.18
N ALA A 151 -10.69 -6.79 -16.99
CA ALA A 151 -10.16 -7.87 -17.83
C ALA A 151 -11.03 -9.12 -17.80
N VAL A 152 -11.66 -9.43 -16.67
CA VAL A 152 -12.55 -10.59 -16.53
C VAL A 152 -13.69 -10.61 -17.56
N ASP A 153 -14.11 -9.46 -18.08
CA ASP A 153 -15.20 -9.39 -19.07
C ASP A 153 -14.74 -9.72 -20.51
N PHE A 154 -13.43 -9.88 -20.75
CA PHE A 154 -12.84 -10.20 -22.06
C PHE A 154 -12.33 -11.64 -22.16
N ASN A 155 -12.36 -12.21 -23.36
CA ASN A 155 -11.81 -13.56 -23.64
C ASN A 155 -10.30 -13.67 -23.37
N VAL A 156 -9.56 -12.59 -23.63
CA VAL A 156 -8.10 -12.54 -23.41
C VAL A 156 -7.70 -12.80 -21.96
N PHE A 157 -8.59 -12.58 -20.99
CA PHE A 157 -8.33 -12.89 -19.59
C PHE A 157 -8.68 -14.36 -19.30
N PRO A 158 -7.72 -15.18 -18.88
CA PRO A 158 -7.97 -16.59 -18.59
C PRO A 158 -8.98 -16.77 -17.46
N ARG A 159 -9.93 -17.70 -17.66
CA ARG A 159 -10.96 -18.01 -16.65
C ARG A 159 -10.38 -18.58 -15.35
N ARG A 160 -9.18 -19.16 -15.38
CA ARG A 160 -8.46 -19.61 -14.17
C ARG A 160 -8.06 -18.48 -13.21
N PHE A 161 -7.96 -17.24 -13.70
CA PHE A 161 -7.73 -16.06 -12.87
C PHE A 161 -9.00 -15.42 -12.33
N ALA A 162 -10.16 -15.78 -12.89
CA ALA A 162 -11.45 -15.29 -12.44
C ALA A 162 -11.87 -15.93 -11.11
N LYS A 163 -12.88 -15.34 -10.47
CA LYS A 163 -13.35 -15.76 -9.14
C LYS A 163 -13.76 -17.23 -9.13
N THR A 164 -13.39 -17.95 -8.07
CA THR A 164 -13.82 -19.35 -7.90
C THR A 164 -15.19 -19.43 -7.25
N GLU A 165 -16.01 -20.44 -7.59
CA GLU A 165 -17.38 -20.53 -7.05
C GLU A 165 -17.42 -20.96 -5.59
N SER A 166 -16.76 -22.07 -5.27
CA SER A 166 -16.78 -22.64 -3.92
C SER A 166 -15.38 -22.91 -3.39
N PHE A 167 -14.55 -23.57 -4.18
CA PHE A 167 -13.19 -23.93 -3.80
C PHE A 167 -12.22 -23.72 -4.96
N GLY A 168 -11.00 -23.27 -4.63
CA GLY A 168 -9.94 -23.10 -5.62
C GLY A 168 -8.99 -21.95 -5.30
N TYR A 169 -8.17 -21.61 -6.28
CA TYR A 169 -7.22 -20.50 -6.21
C TYR A 169 -7.35 -19.66 -7.46
N SER A 170 -7.49 -18.35 -7.31
CA SER A 170 -7.46 -17.46 -8.47
C SER A 170 -6.91 -16.09 -8.10
N LEU A 171 -6.51 -15.33 -9.12
CA LEU A 171 -6.03 -13.96 -8.91
C LEU A 171 -7.11 -13.07 -8.30
N MET A 172 -8.35 -13.18 -8.79
CA MET A 172 -9.46 -12.37 -8.27
C MET A 172 -9.84 -12.75 -6.83
N ASP A 173 -9.56 -13.99 -6.40
CA ASP A 173 -9.82 -14.42 -5.03
C ASP A 173 -8.87 -13.78 -4.00
N LEU A 174 -7.69 -13.35 -4.42
CA LEU A 174 -6.73 -12.63 -3.59
C LEU A 174 -7.21 -11.21 -3.23
N GLY A 175 -7.99 -10.57 -4.10
CA GLY A 175 -8.24 -9.12 -4.03
C GLY A 175 -8.74 -8.64 -2.66
N VAL A 176 -9.93 -9.10 -2.25
CA VAL A 176 -10.60 -8.67 -1.01
C VAL A 176 -9.75 -8.97 0.23
N GLY A 177 -9.27 -10.21 0.35
CA GLY A 177 -8.41 -10.62 1.46
C GLY A 177 -7.12 -9.80 1.51
N GLY A 178 -6.50 -9.53 0.35
CA GLY A 178 -5.32 -8.69 0.22
C GLY A 178 -5.56 -7.25 0.65
N PHE A 179 -6.72 -6.65 0.33
CA PHE A 179 -7.06 -5.29 0.80
C PHE A 179 -7.21 -5.22 2.31
N ILE A 180 -7.83 -6.26 2.88
CA ILE A 180 -8.05 -6.35 4.33
C ILE A 180 -6.72 -6.57 5.05
N PHE A 181 -5.86 -7.45 4.53
CA PHE A 181 -4.49 -7.61 4.98
C PHE A 181 -3.73 -6.28 4.91
N SER A 182 -3.79 -5.60 3.77
CA SER A 182 -3.10 -4.33 3.54
C SER A 182 -3.53 -3.23 4.51
N ASN A 183 -4.83 -3.13 4.78
CA ASN A 183 -5.36 -2.18 5.76
C ASN A 183 -4.96 -2.54 7.19
N GLY A 184 -4.98 -3.83 7.55
CA GLY A 184 -4.48 -4.30 8.84
C GLY A 184 -3.01 -3.97 9.03
N PHE A 185 -2.17 -4.29 8.04
CA PHE A 185 -0.73 -4.06 8.06
C PHE A 185 -0.36 -2.59 8.34
N VAL A 186 -1.04 -1.63 7.70
CA VAL A 186 -0.79 -0.20 7.95
C VAL A 186 -1.44 0.30 9.25
N ALA A 187 -2.54 -0.33 9.70
CA ALA A 187 -3.22 0.03 10.94
C ALA A 187 -2.45 -0.42 12.20
N GLY A 188 -1.64 -1.48 12.12
CA GLY A 188 -0.92 -2.09 13.24
C GLY A 188 -0.28 -1.11 14.24
N PRO A 189 0.67 -0.26 13.82
CA PRO A 189 1.33 0.69 14.72
C PRO A 189 0.37 1.67 15.39
N ARG A 190 -0.74 2.01 14.72
CA ARG A 190 -1.75 2.94 15.23
C ARG A 190 -2.64 2.27 16.27
N LEU A 191 -2.98 1.00 16.08
CA LEU A 191 -3.86 0.25 16.97
C LEU A 191 -3.26 -0.01 18.36
N LYS A 192 -1.93 -0.17 18.45
CA LYS A 192 -1.21 -0.38 19.72
C LYS A 192 -1.02 0.90 20.54
N GLN A 193 -0.99 2.06 19.89
CA GLN A 193 -0.88 3.37 20.56
C GLN A 193 -2.17 3.80 21.29
N LEU A 194 -3.27 3.03 21.15
CA LEU A 194 -4.59 3.35 21.71
C LEU A 194 -4.79 2.91 23.18
N GLY A 195 -3.75 2.43 23.86
CA GLY A 195 -3.76 1.96 25.25
C GLY A 195 -3.87 3.07 26.31
N ALA A 196 -4.91 3.90 26.26
CA ALA A 196 -5.17 4.94 27.25
C ALA A 196 -6.61 4.87 27.83
N THR A 197 -6.85 5.61 28.93
CA THR A 197 -8.07 5.74 29.76
C THR A 197 -9.41 5.44 29.07
N SER A 198 -10.39 4.90 29.80
CA SER A 198 -11.73 4.50 29.28
C SER A 198 -12.40 5.56 28.37
N GLN A 199 -12.31 6.84 28.74
CA GLN A 199 -12.85 7.95 27.95
C GLN A 199 -12.17 8.10 26.57
N LYS A 200 -10.85 7.87 26.48
CA LYS A 200 -10.13 7.85 25.20
C LYS A 200 -10.54 6.64 24.35
N ARG A 201 -10.84 5.48 24.94
CA ARG A 201 -11.30 4.29 24.20
C ARG A 201 -12.65 4.50 23.51
N TRP A 202 -13.63 5.09 24.18
CA TRP A 202 -14.91 5.42 23.54
C TRP A 202 -14.75 6.42 22.39
N THR A 203 -13.92 7.46 22.56
CA THR A 203 -13.65 8.40 21.46
C THR A 203 -13.01 7.71 20.25
N ASN A 204 -12.28 6.61 20.45
CA ASN A 204 -11.72 5.82 19.36
C ASN A 204 -12.81 5.03 18.62
N VAL A 205 -13.80 4.47 19.33
CA VAL A 205 -14.97 3.83 18.69
C VAL A 205 -15.72 4.85 17.82
N VAL A 206 -15.99 6.03 18.35
CA VAL A 206 -16.66 7.11 17.61
C VAL A 206 -15.84 7.54 16.38
N LYS A 207 -14.51 7.70 16.53
CA LYS A 207 -13.62 8.00 15.40
C LYS A 207 -13.62 6.88 14.35
N SER A 208 -13.55 5.62 14.76
CA SER A 208 -13.61 4.48 13.84
C SER A 208 -14.94 4.45 13.09
N ALA A 209 -16.06 4.74 13.76
CA ALA A 209 -17.36 4.86 13.14
C ALA A 209 -17.40 6.02 12.12
N ALA A 210 -16.87 7.19 12.49
CA ALA A 210 -16.81 8.36 11.60
C ALA A 210 -15.96 8.10 10.34
N ILE A 211 -14.81 7.42 10.49
CA ILE A 211 -13.94 7.06 9.36
C ILE A 211 -14.60 6.00 8.45
N SER A 212 -15.37 5.10 9.05
CA SER A 212 -16.03 4.01 8.31
C SER A 212 -17.34 4.46 7.64
N PHE A 213 -17.93 5.56 8.11
CA PHE A 213 -19.22 6.07 7.62
C PHE A 213 -19.27 6.28 6.10
N PRO A 214 -18.33 6.97 5.44
CA PRO A 214 -18.38 7.15 3.99
C PRO A 214 -18.31 5.82 3.22
N ILE A 215 -17.54 4.84 3.72
CA ILE A 215 -17.42 3.52 3.10
C ILE A 215 -18.73 2.75 3.24
N LEU A 216 -19.40 2.84 4.40
CA LEU A 216 -20.71 2.23 4.60
C LEU A 216 -21.78 2.86 3.71
N VAL A 217 -21.76 4.19 3.56
CA VAL A 217 -22.64 4.91 2.61
C VAL A 217 -22.41 4.41 1.19
N LEU A 218 -21.16 4.23 0.75
CA LEU A 218 -20.85 3.63 -0.54
C LEU A 218 -21.35 2.19 -0.65
N GLY A 219 -21.30 1.42 0.43
CA GLY A 219 -21.87 0.08 0.50
C GLY A 219 -23.38 0.06 0.29
N PHE A 220 -24.11 0.98 0.94
CA PHE A 220 -25.55 1.15 0.73
C PHE A 220 -25.88 1.69 -0.66
N ALA A 221 -25.13 2.68 -1.15
CA ALA A 221 -25.32 3.23 -2.49
C ALA A 221 -25.10 2.15 -3.55
N ARG A 222 -24.07 1.31 -3.42
CA ARG A 222 -23.84 0.16 -4.29
C ARG A 222 -25.05 -0.76 -4.31
N PHE A 223 -25.56 -1.15 -3.15
CA PHE A 223 -26.73 -2.00 -3.04
C PHE A 223 -27.97 -1.40 -3.74
N ILE A 224 -28.25 -0.11 -3.50
CA ILE A 224 -29.39 0.57 -4.13
C ILE A 224 -29.23 0.63 -5.65
N LEU A 225 -28.03 0.99 -6.13
CA LEU A 225 -27.77 1.14 -7.56
C LEU A 225 -27.81 -0.20 -8.30
N THR A 226 -27.28 -1.27 -7.71
CA THR A 226 -27.28 -2.58 -8.37
C THR A 226 -28.69 -3.18 -8.41
N LYS A 227 -29.50 -2.97 -7.37
CA LYS A 227 -30.92 -3.33 -7.37
C LYS A 227 -31.78 -2.46 -8.28
N GLY A 228 -31.49 -1.16 -8.38
CA GLY A 228 -32.25 -0.23 -9.22
C GLY A 228 -32.00 -0.37 -10.72
N VAL A 229 -30.89 -1.02 -11.12
CA VAL A 229 -30.51 -1.22 -12.54
C VAL A 229 -30.77 -2.67 -12.99
N ASP A 230 -31.46 -3.48 -12.18
CA ASP A 230 -31.64 -4.93 -12.41
C ASP A 230 -30.32 -5.64 -12.78
N TYR A 231 -29.25 -5.26 -12.08
CA TYR A 231 -27.96 -5.93 -12.22
C TYR A 231 -28.03 -7.22 -11.40
N GLN A 232 -27.93 -8.36 -12.07
CA GLN A 232 -27.89 -9.67 -11.40
C GLN A 232 -26.57 -9.77 -10.62
N GLU A 233 -26.65 -9.60 -9.31
CA GLU A 233 -25.51 -9.80 -8.41
C GLU A 233 -25.33 -11.28 -8.14
N HIS A 234 -24.10 -11.78 -8.19
CA HIS A 234 -23.78 -13.11 -7.67
C HIS A 234 -23.97 -13.11 -6.15
N VAL A 235 -25.20 -13.43 -5.73
CA VAL A 235 -25.63 -13.49 -4.32
C VAL A 235 -24.77 -14.47 -3.52
N THR A 236 -24.13 -15.42 -4.18
CA THR A 236 -23.16 -16.36 -3.59
C THR A 236 -21.87 -15.71 -3.13
N GLU A 237 -21.55 -14.47 -3.52
CA GLU A 237 -20.33 -13.79 -3.06
C GLU A 237 -20.47 -13.23 -1.64
N TYR A 238 -21.56 -12.51 -1.37
CA TYR A 238 -21.75 -11.81 -0.09
C TYR A 238 -23.17 -11.96 0.47
N GLY A 239 -24.15 -12.24 -0.39
CA GLY A 239 -25.56 -12.21 -0.04
C GLY A 239 -26.34 -11.17 -0.86
N VAL A 240 -27.58 -10.95 -0.46
CA VAL A 240 -28.52 -10.09 -1.19
C VAL A 240 -28.26 -8.59 -0.94
N HIS A 241 -27.83 -8.24 0.27
CA HIS A 241 -27.66 -6.86 0.74
C HIS A 241 -26.21 -6.55 1.12
N TRP A 242 -25.45 -7.58 1.48
CA TRP A 242 -24.07 -7.44 1.92
C TRP A 242 -23.14 -7.26 0.72
N ASN A 243 -22.08 -6.46 0.90
CA ASN A 243 -21.03 -6.33 -0.09
C ASN A 243 -19.69 -5.99 0.59
N PHE A 244 -18.62 -5.99 -0.21
CA PHE A 244 -17.26 -5.72 0.25
C PHE A 244 -17.10 -4.40 1.04
N PHE A 245 -17.80 -3.33 0.67
CA PHE A 245 -17.70 -2.05 1.39
C PHE A 245 -18.26 -2.15 2.81
N ILE A 246 -19.32 -2.95 3.01
CA ILE A 246 -19.88 -3.21 4.34
C ILE A 246 -18.84 -3.96 5.20
N THR A 247 -18.21 -5.01 4.66
CA THR A 247 -17.11 -5.72 5.35
C THR A 247 -15.97 -4.75 5.73
N LEU A 248 -15.52 -3.90 4.80
CA LEU A 248 -14.46 -2.93 5.08
C LEU A 248 -14.86 -1.88 6.13
N GLY A 249 -16.10 -1.41 6.11
CA GLY A 249 -16.60 -0.41 7.07
C GLY A 249 -16.79 -0.98 8.48
N LEU A 250 -17.13 -2.26 8.61
CA LEU A 250 -17.34 -2.88 9.92
C LEU A 250 -16.05 -3.27 10.65
N ILE A 251 -14.98 -3.60 9.93
CA ILE A 251 -13.70 -4.01 10.53
C ILE A 251 -13.16 -2.97 11.54
N PRO A 252 -13.02 -1.67 11.21
CA PRO A 252 -12.51 -0.67 12.16
C PRO A 252 -13.43 -0.47 13.37
N ILE A 253 -14.75 -0.54 13.17
CA ILE A 253 -15.76 -0.37 14.23
C ILE A 253 -15.68 -1.53 15.23
N LEU A 254 -15.75 -2.77 14.74
CA LEU A 254 -15.72 -3.96 15.57
C LEU A 254 -14.36 -4.16 16.24
N THR A 255 -13.27 -3.78 15.57
CA THR A 255 -11.93 -3.76 16.18
C THR A 255 -11.87 -2.77 17.36
N ALA A 256 -12.38 -1.54 17.18
CA ALA A 256 -12.39 -0.56 18.26
C ALA A 256 -13.28 -0.98 19.44
N LEU A 257 -14.43 -1.61 19.15
CA LEU A 257 -15.31 -2.20 20.18
C LEU A 257 -14.61 -3.34 20.93
N LEU A 258 -13.91 -4.23 20.22
CA LEU A 258 -13.15 -5.31 20.87
C LEU A 258 -12.06 -4.75 21.79
N GLN A 259 -11.32 -3.72 21.35
CA GLN A 259 -10.33 -3.06 22.20
C GLN A 259 -10.94 -2.28 23.37
N TYR A 260 -12.19 -1.83 23.24
CA TYR A 260 -12.93 -1.21 24.35
C TYR A 260 -13.21 -2.25 25.43
N VAL A 261 -13.71 -3.44 25.05
CA VAL A 261 -14.05 -4.55 25.95
C VAL A 261 -12.81 -5.25 26.52
N ILE A 262 -11.84 -5.59 25.66
CA ILE A 262 -10.60 -6.30 25.99
C ILE A 262 -9.41 -5.36 25.74
N PRO A 263 -9.03 -4.53 26.71
CA PRO A 263 -7.87 -3.65 26.56
C PRO A 263 -6.58 -4.46 26.41
N ASN A 264 -5.63 -3.93 25.64
CA ASN A 264 -4.32 -4.55 25.38
C ASN A 264 -4.36 -5.94 24.73
N ILE A 265 -5.44 -6.25 23.99
CA ILE A 265 -5.53 -7.50 23.24
C ILE A 265 -4.35 -7.68 22.28
N HIS A 266 -3.72 -8.86 22.33
CA HIS A 266 -2.63 -9.19 21.42
C HIS A 266 -3.21 -9.66 20.08
N PHE A 267 -3.21 -8.77 19.07
CA PHE A 267 -3.84 -9.01 17.77
C PHE A 267 -3.41 -10.32 17.08
N GLY A 268 -2.13 -10.71 17.14
CA GLY A 268 -1.68 -11.97 16.53
C GLY A 268 -2.39 -13.22 17.09
N LEU A 269 -2.46 -13.33 18.42
CA LEU A 269 -3.19 -14.39 19.12
C LEU A 269 -4.70 -14.28 18.89
N ALA A 270 -5.27 -13.08 18.95
CA ALA A 270 -6.69 -12.88 18.67
C ALA A 270 -7.08 -13.34 17.27
N GLY A 271 -6.28 -12.99 16.25
CA GLY A 271 -6.48 -13.46 14.88
C GLY A 271 -6.34 -14.97 14.76
N GLY A 272 -5.33 -15.57 15.41
CA GLY A 272 -5.16 -17.02 15.46
C GLY A 272 -6.34 -17.76 16.11
N PHE A 273 -6.84 -17.26 17.25
CA PHE A 273 -8.00 -17.83 17.93
C PHE A 273 -9.29 -17.68 17.13
N ILE A 274 -9.55 -16.52 16.51
CA ILE A 274 -10.71 -16.31 15.65
C ILE A 274 -10.66 -17.28 14.46
N MET A 275 -9.50 -17.40 13.81
CA MET A 275 -9.32 -18.28 12.66
C MET A 275 -9.54 -19.75 13.04
N ALA A 276 -8.89 -20.24 14.10
CA ALA A 276 -9.01 -21.62 14.54
C ALA A 276 -10.44 -21.95 15.05
N GLY A 277 -11.04 -21.05 15.83
CA GLY A 277 -12.40 -21.19 16.32
C GLY A 277 -13.42 -21.18 15.20
N TYR A 278 -13.26 -20.31 14.21
CA TYR A 278 -14.12 -20.24 13.04
C TYR A 278 -14.03 -21.52 12.19
N GLU A 279 -12.83 -22.04 11.96
CA GLU A 279 -12.63 -23.33 11.26
C GLU A 279 -13.26 -24.51 12.00
N TYR A 280 -13.17 -24.52 13.33
CA TYR A 280 -13.81 -25.54 14.14
C TYR A 280 -15.33 -25.52 13.95
N VAL A 281 -15.95 -24.33 13.94
CA VAL A 281 -17.39 -24.18 13.71
C VAL A 281 -17.78 -24.58 12.26
N LEU A 282 -16.97 -24.19 11.27
CA LEU A 282 -17.15 -24.60 9.87
C LEU A 282 -17.15 -26.13 9.72
N SER A 283 -16.14 -26.78 10.27
CA SER A 283 -15.89 -28.21 10.08
C SER A 283 -16.72 -29.13 11.00
N LYS A 284 -17.02 -28.73 12.24
CA LYS A 284 -17.66 -29.59 13.25
C LYS A 284 -19.08 -29.21 13.63
N LYS A 285 -19.52 -27.98 13.34
CA LYS A 285 -20.86 -27.49 13.72
C LYS A 285 -21.80 -27.27 12.52
N GLY A 286 -21.42 -27.74 11.33
CA GLY A 286 -22.26 -27.69 10.12
C GLY A 286 -22.33 -26.32 9.45
N LEU A 287 -21.52 -25.33 9.88
CA LEU A 287 -21.58 -23.98 9.31
C LEU A 287 -21.13 -23.95 7.83
N GLN A 288 -20.21 -24.82 7.41
CA GLN A 288 -19.84 -24.96 6.00
C GLN A 288 -21.05 -25.30 5.12
N ASP A 289 -21.82 -26.33 5.51
CA ASP A 289 -22.99 -26.76 4.76
C ASP A 289 -24.08 -25.67 4.75
N PHE A 290 -24.27 -24.98 5.88
CA PHE A 290 -25.16 -23.84 5.96
C PHE A 290 -24.80 -22.73 4.96
N ILE A 291 -23.53 -22.33 4.88
CA ILE A 291 -23.09 -21.27 3.96
C ILE A 291 -23.31 -21.69 2.51
N LEU A 292 -22.94 -22.92 2.15
CA LEU A 292 -22.95 -23.39 0.77
C LEU A 292 -24.37 -23.69 0.26
N ASN A 293 -25.17 -24.40 1.05
CA ASN A 293 -26.37 -25.10 0.56
C ASN A 293 -27.69 -24.63 1.17
N ALA A 294 -27.70 -23.87 2.27
CA ALA A 294 -28.96 -23.51 2.92
C ALA A 294 -29.92 -22.73 1.99
N PRO A 295 -31.25 -22.84 2.17
CA PRO A 295 -32.19 -21.96 1.47
C PRO A 295 -32.03 -20.50 1.94
N ARG A 296 -32.31 -19.54 1.05
CA ARG A 296 -32.19 -18.10 1.32
C ARG A 296 -33.44 -17.48 1.96
N GLU A 297 -34.36 -18.31 2.43
CA GLU A 297 -35.66 -17.91 2.95
C GLU A 297 -35.64 -17.65 4.46
N GLY A 298 -36.54 -16.80 4.95
CA GLY A 298 -36.88 -16.67 6.37
C GLY A 298 -36.29 -15.47 7.13
N SER A 299 -35.02 -15.07 6.91
CA SER A 299 -34.42 -13.93 7.64
C SER A 299 -33.31 -13.19 6.90
N ILE A 300 -33.06 -11.93 7.29
CA ILE A 300 -31.94 -11.10 6.77
C ILE A 300 -30.59 -11.82 6.92
N PHE A 301 -30.43 -12.65 7.96
CA PHE A 301 -29.23 -13.46 8.17
C PHE A 301 -29.08 -14.53 7.08
N HIS A 302 -30.15 -15.28 6.76
CA HIS A 302 -30.13 -16.29 5.70
C HIS A 302 -29.83 -15.69 4.31
N MET A 303 -30.35 -14.49 4.05
CA MET A 303 -30.11 -13.76 2.80
C MET A 303 -28.66 -13.28 2.65
N ASN A 304 -27.93 -13.11 3.75
CA ASN A 304 -26.58 -12.54 3.80
C ASN A 304 -25.54 -13.44 4.47
N ARG A 305 -25.83 -14.73 4.57
CA ARG A 305 -25.02 -15.68 5.34
C ARG A 305 -23.56 -15.73 4.86
N GLU A 306 -23.32 -15.62 3.55
CA GLU A 306 -21.97 -15.63 2.99
C GLU A 306 -21.14 -14.47 3.54
N GLY A 307 -21.63 -13.24 3.40
CA GLY A 307 -20.95 -12.03 3.85
C GLY A 307 -20.81 -11.92 5.37
N ILE A 308 -21.86 -12.34 6.11
CA ILE A 308 -21.85 -12.28 7.58
C ILE A 308 -20.88 -13.32 8.17
N CYS A 309 -20.92 -14.57 7.70
CA CYS A 309 -20.05 -15.63 8.23
C CYS A 309 -18.59 -15.43 7.81
N SER A 310 -18.34 -15.08 6.55
CA SER A 310 -16.98 -14.82 6.05
C SER A 310 -16.30 -13.62 6.71
N PHE A 311 -17.06 -12.72 7.35
CA PHE A 311 -16.53 -11.60 8.12
C PHE A 311 -15.50 -12.04 9.16
N LEU A 312 -15.70 -13.18 9.83
CA LEU A 312 -14.76 -13.68 10.85
C LEU A 312 -13.40 -14.03 10.26
N GLY A 313 -13.37 -14.68 9.09
CA GLY A 313 -12.12 -14.95 8.37
C GLY A 313 -11.40 -13.66 7.98
N TYR A 314 -12.12 -12.69 7.42
CA TYR A 314 -11.56 -11.40 7.09
C TYR A 314 -11.03 -10.63 8.32
N TRP A 315 -11.72 -10.70 9.45
CA TRP A 315 -11.28 -10.06 10.68
C TRP A 315 -10.01 -10.71 11.24
N ALA A 316 -9.87 -12.03 11.10
CA ALA A 316 -8.63 -12.75 11.43
C ALA A 316 -7.45 -12.31 10.53
N ILE A 317 -7.66 -12.18 9.21
CA ILE A 317 -6.65 -11.64 8.29
C ILE A 317 -6.20 -10.25 8.75
N PHE A 318 -7.16 -9.38 9.07
CA PHE A 318 -6.87 -8.02 9.54
C PHE A 318 -6.01 -8.01 10.80
N PHE A 319 -6.31 -8.85 11.80
CA PHE A 319 -5.56 -8.92 13.05
C PHE A 319 -4.15 -9.48 12.91
N ILE A 320 -3.98 -10.55 12.13
CA ILE A 320 -2.65 -11.10 11.85
C ILE A 320 -1.81 -10.04 11.10
N ALA A 321 -2.42 -9.37 10.11
CA ALA A 321 -1.75 -8.30 9.38
C ALA A 321 -1.40 -7.10 10.28
N ALA A 322 -2.30 -6.68 11.18
CA ALA A 322 -2.04 -5.61 12.13
C ALA A 322 -0.89 -5.93 13.10
N TYR A 323 -0.78 -7.19 13.52
CA TYR A 323 0.34 -7.64 14.33
C TYR A 323 1.67 -7.58 13.57
N MET A 324 1.70 -8.06 12.33
CA MET A 324 2.88 -7.97 11.45
C MET A 324 3.26 -6.52 11.15
N GLY A 325 2.26 -5.67 10.90
CA GLY A 325 2.41 -4.25 10.68
C GLY A 325 3.01 -3.51 11.87
N ASP A 326 2.53 -3.78 13.09
CA ASP A 326 3.12 -3.21 14.31
C ASP A 326 4.60 -3.57 14.42
N ARG A 327 4.99 -4.80 14.11
CA ARG A 327 6.41 -5.19 14.17
C ARG A 327 7.27 -4.54 13.10
N ILE A 328 6.84 -4.62 11.84
CA ILE A 328 7.67 -4.24 10.68
C ILE A 328 7.69 -2.72 10.45
N LEU A 329 6.61 -2.02 10.81
CA LEU A 329 6.48 -0.58 10.56
C LEU A 329 6.81 0.30 11.78
N THR A 330 6.98 -0.27 12.98
CA THR A 330 7.43 0.51 14.13
C THR A 330 8.84 1.05 13.86
N THR A 331 8.97 2.37 13.83
CA THR A 331 10.24 3.08 13.54
C THR A 331 11.19 2.99 14.74
N PRO A 332 12.54 3.03 14.55
CA PRO A 332 13.50 3.13 15.65
C PRO A 332 13.22 4.29 16.64
N GLU A 333 12.65 5.41 16.18
CA GLU A 333 12.20 6.51 17.04
C GLU A 333 11.00 6.12 17.92
N GLN A 334 10.09 5.28 17.42
CA GLN A 334 9.00 4.74 18.23
C GLN A 334 9.48 3.65 19.20
N LEU A 335 10.54 2.92 18.85
CA LEU A 335 11.24 2.00 19.76
C LEU A 335 11.98 2.77 20.85
N SER A 336 12.68 3.86 20.53
CA SER A 336 13.36 4.69 21.53
C SER A 336 12.38 5.41 22.47
N ILE A 337 11.21 5.84 21.98
CA ILE A 337 10.12 6.35 22.83
C ILE A 337 9.55 5.24 23.74
N LYS A 338 9.44 4.00 23.25
CA LYS A 338 9.01 2.83 24.05
C LYS A 338 10.05 2.46 25.12
N GLU A 339 11.34 2.62 24.82
CA GLU A 339 12.45 2.33 25.73
C GLU A 339 12.77 3.50 26.69
N ALA A 340 12.37 4.73 26.37
CA ALA A 340 12.58 5.91 27.20
C ALA A 340 12.15 5.76 28.68
N PRO A 341 10.97 5.20 29.03
CA PRO A 341 10.60 4.95 30.42
C PRO A 341 11.45 3.86 31.10
N ILE A 342 11.92 2.85 30.36
CA ILE A 342 12.80 1.78 30.86
C ILE A 342 14.20 2.36 31.14
N MET A 343 14.72 3.15 30.20
CA MET A 343 15.99 3.87 30.31
C MET A 343 15.95 4.95 31.41
N ALA A 344 14.81 5.61 31.62
CA ALA A 344 14.62 6.54 32.74
C ALA A 344 14.69 5.83 34.11
N SER A 345 14.25 4.57 34.18
CA SER A 345 14.41 3.72 35.37
C SER A 345 15.88 3.33 35.60
N TYR A 346 16.65 3.09 34.54
CA TYR A 346 18.12 2.90 34.60
C TYR A 346 18.87 4.18 34.99
N LYS A 347 18.39 5.36 34.55
CA LYS A 347 19.00 6.67 34.86
C LYS A 347 18.98 7.01 36.36
N LYS A 348 18.09 6.39 37.14
CA LYS A 348 18.10 6.47 38.61
C LYS A 348 19.28 5.74 39.26
N LYS A 349 20.01 4.90 38.53
CA LYS A 349 21.23 4.21 38.98
C LYS A 349 22.50 4.79 38.35
N GLY A 350 22.74 6.09 38.50
CA GLY A 350 24.08 6.70 38.57
C GLY A 350 25.13 6.49 37.46
N THR A 351 24.87 5.76 36.38
CA THR A 351 25.85 5.51 35.31
C THR A 351 25.65 6.50 34.16
N LYS A 352 26.76 7.11 33.72
CA LYS A 352 26.80 7.97 32.52
C LYS A 352 26.34 7.13 31.31
N PRO A 353 25.52 7.69 30.39
CA PRO A 353 25.12 6.97 29.19
C PRO A 353 26.32 6.84 28.27
N GLU A 354 26.97 5.68 28.30
CA GLU A 354 27.78 5.22 27.19
C GLU A 354 26.81 4.95 26.04
N GLN A 355 26.96 5.65 24.92
CA GLN A 355 26.13 5.39 23.75
C GLN A 355 26.35 3.92 23.36
N PRO A 356 25.29 3.09 23.25
CA PRO A 356 25.47 1.72 22.86
C PRO A 356 26.10 1.73 21.46
N LYS A 357 27.34 1.23 21.35
CA LYS A 357 27.92 0.86 20.06
C LYS A 357 26.96 -0.16 19.44
N GLN A 358 26.21 0.25 18.42
CA GLN A 358 25.30 -0.62 17.70
C GLN A 358 26.11 -1.55 16.78
N GLU A 359 26.83 -2.51 17.35
CA GLU A 359 27.42 -3.65 16.63
C GLU A 359 26.37 -4.74 16.39
N GLY A 360 25.20 -4.35 15.87
CA GLY A 360 24.05 -5.24 15.65
C GLY A 360 23.53 -5.19 14.21
N PHE A 361 22.80 -6.22 13.80
CA PHE A 361 22.14 -6.27 12.49
C PHE A 361 21.25 -5.03 12.26
N SER A 362 21.16 -4.55 11.02
CA SER A 362 20.22 -3.48 10.66
C SER A 362 18.77 -3.90 10.98
N VAL A 363 17.93 -2.94 11.39
CA VAL A 363 16.50 -3.18 11.70
C VAL A 363 15.78 -3.85 10.53
N ASP A 364 16.18 -3.53 9.30
CA ASP A 364 15.61 -4.12 8.09
C ASP A 364 16.01 -5.57 7.89
N LEU A 365 17.25 -5.93 8.21
CA LEU A 365 17.68 -7.32 8.17
C LEU A 365 16.96 -8.16 9.23
N LEU A 366 16.74 -7.61 10.43
CA LEU A 366 15.95 -8.28 11.46
C LEU A 366 14.50 -8.47 11.01
N ASN A 367 13.88 -7.43 10.43
CA ASN A 367 12.54 -7.53 9.85
C ASN A 367 12.46 -8.58 8.73
N ILE A 368 13.50 -8.72 7.90
CA ILE A 368 13.59 -9.75 6.86
C ILE A 368 13.63 -11.14 7.50
N ILE A 369 14.50 -11.36 8.50
CA ILE A 369 14.62 -12.65 9.20
C ILE A 369 13.28 -13.02 9.86
N ASP A 370 12.67 -12.09 10.58
CA ASP A 370 11.35 -12.28 11.21
C ASP A 370 10.29 -12.65 10.17
N LEU A 371 10.25 -11.91 9.05
CA LEU A 371 9.27 -12.12 7.99
C LEU A 371 9.45 -13.48 7.29
N VAL A 372 10.69 -13.92 7.08
CA VAL A 372 10.99 -15.27 6.57
C VAL A 372 10.52 -16.34 7.55
N GLY A 373 10.79 -16.16 8.85
CA GLY A 373 10.33 -17.06 9.90
C GLY A 373 8.80 -17.17 9.96
N PHE A 374 8.10 -16.04 9.96
CA PHE A 374 6.63 -15.98 9.94
C PHE A 374 6.04 -16.60 8.68
N LEU A 375 6.58 -16.24 7.50
CA LEU A 375 6.12 -16.79 6.23
C LEU A 375 6.31 -18.31 6.17
N SER A 376 7.45 -18.82 6.64
CA SER A 376 7.72 -20.25 6.72
C SER A 376 6.74 -20.97 7.65
N ALA A 377 6.49 -20.43 8.84
CA ALA A 377 5.56 -21.00 9.81
C ALA A 377 4.12 -21.03 9.27
N LEU A 378 3.64 -19.93 8.69
CA LEU A 378 2.29 -19.84 8.13
C LEU A 378 2.11 -20.69 6.87
N THR A 379 3.15 -20.80 6.04
CA THR A 379 3.14 -21.69 4.86
C THR A 379 3.09 -23.15 5.29
N THR A 380 3.88 -23.54 6.31
CA THR A 380 3.81 -24.89 6.89
C THR A 380 2.40 -25.17 7.43
N LEU A 381 1.81 -24.24 8.18
CA LEU A 381 0.44 -24.39 8.68
C LEU A 381 -0.58 -24.53 7.54
N PHE A 382 -0.46 -23.72 6.49
CA PHE A 382 -1.29 -23.81 5.29
C PHE A 382 -1.17 -25.19 4.62
N VAL A 383 0.05 -25.68 4.45
CA VAL A 383 0.32 -27.02 3.89
C VAL A 383 -0.32 -28.10 4.76
N CYS A 384 -0.17 -28.03 6.09
CA CYS A 384 -0.81 -28.97 7.01
C CYS A 384 -2.34 -28.94 6.89
N LEU A 385 -2.98 -27.76 6.90
CA LEU A 385 -4.44 -27.68 6.75
C LEU A 385 -4.90 -28.21 5.39
N ARG A 386 -4.15 -27.94 4.33
CA ARG A 386 -4.52 -28.31 2.96
C ARG A 386 -4.35 -29.80 2.68
N TYR A 387 -3.25 -30.41 3.12
CA TYR A 387 -2.88 -31.77 2.75
C TYR A 387 -3.22 -32.80 3.83
N GLU A 388 -3.01 -32.48 5.10
CA GLU A 388 -3.33 -33.39 6.22
C GLU A 388 -4.80 -33.28 6.61
N ALA A 389 -5.27 -32.06 6.90
CA ALA A 389 -6.66 -31.84 7.32
C ALA A 389 -7.66 -31.80 6.15
N LYS A 390 -7.17 -31.81 4.90
CA LYS A 390 -7.97 -31.73 3.65
C LYS A 390 -8.93 -30.53 3.59
N ILE A 391 -8.58 -29.43 4.28
CA ILE A 391 -9.36 -28.19 4.26
C ILE A 391 -9.00 -27.41 2.99
N LEU A 392 -9.87 -27.46 2.00
CA LEU A 392 -9.72 -26.75 0.73
C LEU A 392 -9.89 -25.24 0.90
N VAL A 393 -9.22 -24.44 0.07
CA VAL A 393 -9.38 -22.98 0.09
C VAL A 393 -10.75 -22.59 -0.44
N SER A 394 -11.49 -21.80 0.34
CA SER A 394 -12.78 -21.22 -0.07
C SER A 394 -12.84 -19.74 0.25
N ARG A 395 -12.83 -18.91 -0.80
CA ARG A 395 -13.08 -17.47 -0.68
C ARG A 395 -14.47 -17.17 -0.13
N ARG A 396 -15.50 -17.89 -0.61
CA ARG A 396 -16.91 -17.70 -0.24
C ARG A 396 -17.14 -17.81 1.27
N MET A 397 -16.44 -18.74 1.92
CA MET A 397 -16.50 -18.91 3.37
C MET A 397 -15.44 -18.09 4.12
N ALA A 398 -14.40 -17.61 3.42
CA ALA A 398 -13.17 -17.08 4.02
C ALA A 398 -12.61 -18.01 5.12
N ASN A 399 -12.52 -19.32 4.83
CA ASN A 399 -12.05 -20.31 5.80
C ASN A 399 -10.56 -20.17 6.13
N SER A 400 -10.03 -20.98 7.06
CA SER A 400 -8.64 -20.82 7.52
C SER A 400 -7.62 -21.03 6.42
N SER A 401 -7.82 -22.02 5.54
CA SER A 401 -6.94 -22.24 4.39
C SER A 401 -6.91 -21.03 3.46
N TYR A 402 -8.05 -20.39 3.20
CA TYR A 402 -8.12 -19.13 2.44
C TYR A 402 -7.37 -18.00 3.14
N CYS A 403 -7.62 -17.81 4.44
CA CYS A 403 -6.98 -16.76 5.22
C CYS A 403 -5.46 -16.89 5.21
N LEU A 404 -4.94 -18.09 5.48
CA LEU A 404 -3.51 -18.36 5.46
C LEU A 404 -2.90 -18.16 4.08
N TRP A 405 -3.56 -18.64 3.03
CA TRP A 405 -3.08 -18.46 1.66
C TRP A 405 -2.94 -16.97 1.31
N VAL A 406 -3.98 -16.17 1.56
CA VAL A 406 -3.95 -14.71 1.33
C VAL A 406 -2.84 -14.03 2.14
N ILE A 407 -2.68 -14.40 3.41
CA ILE A 407 -1.64 -13.86 4.29
C ILE A 407 -0.25 -14.21 3.74
N CYS A 408 0.00 -15.47 3.36
CA CYS A 408 1.29 -15.90 2.82
C CYS A 408 1.63 -15.20 1.50
N VAL A 409 0.68 -15.12 0.57
CA VAL A 409 0.87 -14.38 -0.70
C VAL A 409 1.18 -12.91 -0.42
N SER A 410 0.45 -12.27 0.50
CA SER A 410 0.70 -10.86 0.85
C SER A 410 2.05 -10.65 1.54
N LEU A 411 2.43 -11.51 2.49
CA LEU A 411 3.72 -11.46 3.18
C LEU A 411 4.89 -11.71 2.22
N SER A 412 4.74 -12.62 1.26
CA SER A 412 5.78 -12.88 0.26
C SER A 412 6.04 -11.66 -0.64
N LEU A 413 4.99 -10.91 -1.03
CA LEU A 413 5.14 -9.67 -1.77
C LEU A 413 5.82 -8.58 -0.93
N ILE A 414 5.46 -8.47 0.35
CA ILE A 414 6.14 -7.56 1.29
C ILE A 414 7.61 -7.94 1.45
N LEU A 415 7.91 -9.23 1.59
CA LEU A 415 9.28 -9.74 1.72
C LEU A 415 10.10 -9.41 0.48
N GLY A 416 9.56 -9.68 -0.70
CA GLY A 416 10.23 -9.37 -1.97
C GLY A 416 10.51 -7.88 -2.12
N THR A 417 9.51 -7.02 -1.88
CA THR A 417 9.68 -5.56 -1.99
C THR A 417 10.62 -4.98 -0.93
N LEU A 418 10.60 -5.49 0.31
CA LEU A 418 11.54 -5.12 1.37
C LEU A 418 12.97 -5.58 1.04
N LEU A 419 13.14 -6.78 0.50
CA LEU A 419 14.44 -7.29 0.06
C LEU A 419 15.01 -6.42 -1.05
N VAL A 420 14.20 -5.99 -2.03
CA VAL A 420 14.64 -5.06 -3.07
C VAL A 420 15.07 -3.72 -2.46
N ASP A 421 14.30 -3.18 -1.52
CA ASP A 421 14.68 -1.94 -0.82
C ASP A 421 16.01 -2.11 -0.08
N TYR A 422 16.17 -3.21 0.67
CA TYR A 422 17.38 -3.53 1.42
C TYR A 422 18.60 -3.69 0.50
N LEU A 423 18.52 -4.53 -0.53
CA LEU A 423 19.61 -4.75 -1.48
C LEU A 423 19.99 -3.45 -2.21
N TYR A 424 19.02 -2.65 -2.62
CA TYR A 424 19.28 -1.36 -3.26
C TYR A 424 20.03 -0.40 -2.31
N THR A 425 19.68 -0.39 -1.02
CA THR A 425 20.39 0.43 -0.02
C THR A 425 21.84 0.02 0.20
N GLN A 426 22.16 -1.26 0.02
CA GLN A 426 23.49 -1.80 0.27
C GLN A 426 24.41 -1.68 -0.96
N PHE A 427 23.85 -1.83 -2.17
CA PHE A 427 24.65 -1.98 -3.40
C PHE A 427 24.58 -0.81 -4.38
N LEU A 428 23.56 0.06 -4.29
CA LEU A 428 23.21 1.03 -5.34
C LEU A 428 23.04 2.47 -4.83
N THR A 429 23.65 2.84 -3.69
CA THR A 429 23.57 4.21 -3.18
C THR A 429 24.22 5.21 -4.15
N PRO A 430 23.53 6.28 -4.55
CA PRO A 430 24.10 7.33 -5.39
C PRO A 430 25.30 7.97 -4.70
N SER A 431 26.35 8.23 -5.47
CA SER A 431 27.55 8.92 -5.00
C SER A 431 27.24 10.37 -4.59
N GLU A 432 28.09 10.99 -3.75
CA GLU A 432 27.94 12.41 -3.40
C GLU A 432 27.90 13.33 -4.63
N THR A 433 28.59 12.94 -5.71
CA THR A 433 28.56 13.62 -7.01
C THR A 433 27.21 13.52 -7.72
N ASP A 434 26.52 12.38 -7.61
CA ASP A 434 25.17 12.22 -8.17
C ASP A 434 24.17 13.11 -7.43
N ILE A 435 24.29 13.18 -6.10
CA ILE A 435 23.46 14.04 -5.23
C ILE A 435 23.67 15.52 -5.58
N ALA A 436 24.91 15.97 -5.76
CA ALA A 436 25.23 17.35 -6.12
C ALA A 436 24.70 17.74 -7.52
N THR A 437 24.76 16.81 -8.48
CA THR A 437 24.26 17.03 -9.84
C THR A 437 22.73 17.13 -9.86
N VAL A 438 22.03 16.32 -9.06
CA VAL A 438 20.57 16.40 -8.96
C VAL A 438 20.11 17.65 -8.23
N LEU A 439 20.84 18.11 -7.21
CA LEU A 439 20.60 19.39 -6.55
C LEU A 439 20.62 20.59 -7.52
N GLN A 440 21.48 20.54 -8.53
CA GLN A 440 21.54 21.58 -9.57
C GLN A 440 20.36 21.49 -10.55
N ASN A 441 19.89 20.27 -10.84
CA ASN A 441 18.84 20.04 -11.83
C ASN A 441 17.40 20.14 -11.27
N ASP A 442 17.18 19.85 -9.99
CA ASP A 442 15.86 19.83 -9.34
C ASP A 442 15.73 20.93 -8.29
N LYS A 443 15.50 22.15 -8.78
CA LYS A 443 15.38 23.37 -7.96
C LYS A 443 14.24 23.28 -6.95
N ASP A 444 13.13 22.61 -7.29
CA ASP A 444 11.96 22.51 -6.40
C ASP A 444 12.23 21.62 -5.18
N LEU A 445 12.96 20.52 -5.36
CA LEU A 445 13.41 19.68 -4.24
C LEU A 445 14.38 20.44 -3.34
N ALA A 446 15.34 21.16 -3.93
CA ALA A 446 16.29 21.99 -3.20
C ALA A 446 15.58 23.10 -2.41
N ILE A 447 14.60 23.78 -3.01
CA ILE A 447 13.79 24.82 -2.37
C ILE A 447 12.93 24.25 -1.24
N ALA A 448 12.27 23.11 -1.45
CA ALA A 448 11.43 22.48 -0.45
C ALA A 448 12.23 22.04 0.79
N LEU A 449 13.44 21.54 0.59
CA LEU A 449 14.35 21.13 1.67
C LEU A 449 14.98 22.34 2.37
N TYR A 450 15.32 23.40 1.63
CA TYR A 450 15.73 24.68 2.21
C TYR A 450 14.63 25.31 3.09
N ALA A 451 13.38 25.25 2.64
CA ALA A 451 12.23 25.76 3.39
C ALA A 451 11.89 24.94 4.64
N LEU A 452 12.13 23.62 4.61
CA LEU A 452 12.03 22.73 5.79
C LEU A 452 13.06 23.09 6.87
N HIS A 453 14.28 23.45 6.45
CA HIS A 453 15.37 23.80 7.37
C HIS A 453 15.27 25.26 7.89
N ASN A 454 14.63 26.16 7.14
CA ASN A 454 14.42 27.56 7.52
C ASN A 454 12.92 27.95 7.55
N PRO A 455 12.14 27.46 8.54
CA PRO A 455 10.69 27.69 8.60
C PRO A 455 10.29 29.16 8.79
N SER A 456 11.22 30.03 9.23
CA SER A 456 10.99 31.46 9.45
C SER A 456 11.26 32.36 8.23
N THR A 457 11.77 31.82 7.12
CA THR A 457 11.99 32.60 5.89
C THR A 457 10.87 32.35 4.88
N THR A 458 9.69 32.90 5.14
CA THR A 458 8.80 33.28 4.04
C THR A 458 9.54 34.37 3.25
N VAL A 459 9.81 34.08 1.98
CA VAL A 459 10.61 34.90 1.08
C VAL A 459 9.97 36.29 0.91
N SER A 460 10.39 37.25 1.73
CA SER A 460 10.26 38.67 1.43
C SER A 460 11.54 39.09 0.70
N THR A 461 11.50 39.06 -0.62
CA THR A 461 12.45 39.76 -1.48
C THR A 461 12.25 41.27 -1.31
N LYS A 462 12.78 41.83 -0.22
CA LYS A 462 13.07 43.26 -0.12
C LYS A 462 14.55 43.44 0.16
N LYS A 463 15.25 43.94 -0.86
CA LYS A 463 16.57 44.55 -0.78
C LYS A 463 16.66 45.42 0.48
N SER A 464 17.50 45.03 1.43
CA SER A 464 17.97 45.93 2.48
C SER A 464 19.46 46.19 2.26
N ARG A 465 19.70 47.16 1.38
CA ARG A 465 20.92 47.97 1.34
C ARG A 465 20.78 48.98 2.48
N SER A 466 21.37 48.72 3.65
CA SER A 466 21.84 49.75 4.59
C SER A 466 22.19 49.10 5.93
N GLN A 467 23.48 48.89 6.18
CA GLN A 467 24.10 49.10 7.49
C GLN A 467 25.62 48.92 7.34
N SER A 468 26.21 49.86 6.59
CA SER A 468 27.60 50.25 6.78
C SER A 468 27.57 51.58 7.53
N ARG A 469 27.74 51.54 8.84
CA ARG A 469 28.45 52.57 9.62
C ARG A 469 28.43 52.21 11.11
N ASN A 470 29.55 52.52 11.75
CA ASN A 470 29.87 52.40 13.17
C ASN A 470 30.21 51.01 13.70
N ARG A 471 31.50 50.68 13.58
CA ARG A 471 32.25 50.11 14.71
C ARG A 471 33.71 50.56 14.63
N SER A 472 34.03 51.60 15.39
CA SER A 472 35.41 51.89 15.79
C SER A 472 35.53 51.73 17.30
N LYS A 473 36.69 51.20 17.70
CA LYS A 473 37.30 51.23 19.04
C LYS A 473 36.64 50.44 20.17
N SER A 474 37.11 49.19 20.33
CA SER A 474 37.58 48.70 21.63
C SER A 474 38.51 47.51 21.39
N ARG A 475 39.80 47.68 21.69
CA ARG A 475 40.83 46.63 21.62
C ARG A 475 41.51 46.62 22.98
N ARG A 476 41.17 45.63 23.82
CA ARG A 476 42.07 44.84 24.69
C ARG A 476 41.33 44.19 25.86
N ARG A 477 41.29 42.85 25.79
CA ARG A 477 41.09 41.80 26.82
C ARG A 477 39.88 40.92 26.50
N GLY A 478 40.14 39.81 25.79
CA GLY A 478 39.12 38.82 25.45
C GLY A 478 39.52 37.85 24.34
N THR A 479 40.82 37.56 24.16
CA THR A 479 41.31 36.75 23.03
C THR A 479 41.13 35.23 23.19
N SER A 480 40.77 34.76 24.39
CA SER A 480 40.49 33.34 24.66
C SER A 480 39.00 33.01 24.51
N VAL A 481 38.12 33.82 25.12
CA VAL A 481 36.66 33.61 25.10
C VAL A 481 36.07 33.82 23.70
N SER A 482 36.57 34.78 22.91
CA SER A 482 36.09 35.01 21.54
C SER A 482 36.48 33.88 20.57
N LYS A 483 37.67 33.30 20.74
CA LYS A 483 38.12 32.16 19.93
C LYS A 483 37.34 30.89 20.28
N LEU A 484 37.05 30.66 21.56
CA LEU A 484 36.20 29.55 21.99
C LEU A 484 34.77 29.71 21.43
N GLN A 485 34.19 30.91 21.46
CA GLN A 485 32.88 31.18 20.85
C GLN A 485 32.89 31.01 19.33
N GLU A 486 33.95 31.41 18.62
CA GLU A 486 34.09 31.19 17.18
C GLU A 486 34.24 29.70 16.81
N VAL A 487 34.99 28.94 17.61
CA VAL A 487 35.12 27.48 17.43
C VAL A 487 33.78 26.79 17.68
N GLN A 488 33.07 27.17 18.74
CA GLN A 488 31.75 26.60 19.07
C GLN A 488 30.71 26.92 17.99
N GLN A 489 30.74 28.13 17.42
CA GLN A 489 29.88 28.50 16.29
C GLN A 489 30.22 27.76 15.00
N ARG A 490 31.51 27.46 14.75
CA ARG A 490 31.93 26.63 13.61
C ARG A 490 31.49 25.18 13.79
N GLU A 491 31.69 24.60 14.97
CA GLU A 491 31.25 23.24 15.29
C GLU A 491 29.71 23.11 15.19
N GLU A 492 28.96 24.11 15.67
CA GLU A 492 27.50 24.15 15.49
C GLU A 492 27.08 24.29 14.02
N ALA A 493 27.81 25.10 13.23
CA ALA A 493 27.53 25.28 11.81
C ALA A 493 27.85 24.01 10.99
N GLU A 494 28.96 23.33 11.31
CA GLU A 494 29.33 22.05 10.72
C GLU A 494 28.34 20.95 11.09
N ALA A 495 27.92 20.88 12.36
CA ALA A 495 26.90 19.93 12.82
C ALA A 495 25.55 20.15 12.09
N LYS A 496 25.12 21.42 11.94
CA LYS A 496 23.91 21.77 11.18
C LYS A 496 24.02 21.45 9.69
N MET A 497 25.20 21.66 9.10
CA MET A 497 25.46 21.32 7.70
C MET A 497 25.39 19.80 7.49
N GLU A 498 25.97 19.01 8.39
CA GLU A 498 25.92 17.55 8.33
C GLU A 498 24.50 17.02 8.56
N GLU A 499 23.74 17.62 9.48
CA GLU A 499 22.31 17.32 9.65
C GLU A 499 21.51 17.63 8.38
N TRP A 500 21.73 18.79 7.76
CA TRP A 500 21.10 19.18 6.50
C TRP A 500 21.43 18.21 5.36
N LYS A 501 22.70 17.83 5.20
CA LYS A 501 23.12 16.83 4.20
C LYS A 501 22.43 15.48 4.43
N ARG A 502 22.29 15.05 5.69
CA ARG A 502 21.59 13.79 6.04
C ARG A 502 20.11 13.86 5.73
N GLU A 503 19.43 14.94 6.09
CA GLU A 503 18.02 15.18 5.76
C GLU A 503 17.80 15.21 4.25
N PHE A 504 18.68 15.90 3.53
CA PHE A 504 18.66 15.98 2.09
C PHE A 504 18.82 14.60 1.45
N ALA A 505 19.87 13.86 1.84
CA ALA A 505 20.14 12.53 1.31
C ALA A 505 18.99 11.57 1.60
N ALA A 506 18.44 11.59 2.82
CA ALA A 506 17.25 10.81 3.18
C ALA A 506 16.02 11.18 2.34
N ALA A 507 15.81 12.47 2.12
CA ALA A 507 14.67 12.95 1.37
C ALA A 507 14.75 12.61 -0.13
N TYR A 508 15.94 12.75 -0.70
CA TYR A 508 16.26 12.36 -2.06
C TYR A 508 16.14 10.85 -2.25
N LEU A 509 16.76 10.05 -1.37
CA LEU A 509 16.67 8.60 -1.39
C LEU A 509 15.22 8.14 -1.36
N HIS A 510 14.38 8.68 -0.47
CA HIS A 510 12.96 8.31 -0.44
C HIS A 510 12.23 8.61 -1.76
N ARG A 511 12.50 9.76 -2.39
CA ARG A 511 11.88 10.15 -3.66
C ARG A 511 12.32 9.27 -4.84
N VAL A 512 13.58 8.85 -4.85
CA VAL A 512 14.12 7.92 -5.85
C VAL A 512 13.61 6.49 -5.60
N ARG A 513 13.41 6.14 -4.33
CA ARG A 513 12.96 4.81 -3.90
C ARG A 513 11.48 4.56 -4.16
N THR A 514 10.66 5.60 -4.11
CA THR A 514 9.20 5.47 -4.26
C THR A 514 8.80 5.72 -5.70
N PRO A 515 8.18 4.75 -6.41
CA PRO A 515 7.62 5.01 -7.73
C PRO A 515 6.52 6.08 -7.64
N TYR A 516 6.59 7.07 -8.53
CA TYR A 516 5.66 8.20 -8.54
C TYR A 516 4.22 7.76 -8.81
N VAL A 517 3.99 6.87 -9.79
CA VAL A 517 2.66 6.31 -10.09
C VAL A 517 2.08 5.60 -8.88
N PHE A 518 2.88 4.80 -8.19
CA PHE A 518 2.43 4.05 -7.02
C PHE A 518 2.11 4.97 -5.83
N ASP A 519 2.88 6.05 -5.64
CA ASP A 519 2.57 7.07 -4.62
C ASP A 519 1.25 7.80 -4.95
N CYS A 520 1.05 8.20 -6.22
CA CYS A 520 -0.18 8.85 -6.68
C CYS A 520 -1.42 7.96 -6.47
N VAL A 521 -1.32 6.67 -6.83
CA VAL A 521 -2.41 5.69 -6.66
C VAL A 521 -2.74 5.51 -5.18
N ASN A 522 -1.74 5.43 -4.30
CA ASN A 522 -1.97 5.23 -2.88
C ASN A 522 -2.51 6.47 -2.16
N ARG A 523 -2.20 7.68 -2.66
CA ARG A 523 -2.68 8.94 -2.09
C ARG A 523 -4.21 8.98 -1.98
N ASN A 524 -4.91 8.46 -2.98
CA ASN A 524 -6.38 8.41 -3.03
C ASN A 524 -6.90 7.00 -3.39
N GLN A 525 -6.40 5.97 -2.69
CA GLN A 525 -6.65 4.57 -3.04
C GLN A 525 -8.13 4.20 -3.24
N LEU A 526 -9.02 4.67 -2.34
CA LEU A 526 -10.46 4.43 -2.47
C LEU A 526 -11.05 5.14 -3.71
N ALA A 527 -10.64 6.39 -3.98
CA ALA A 527 -11.14 7.14 -5.14
C ALA A 527 -10.71 6.47 -6.45
N VAL A 528 -9.45 6.03 -6.53
CA VAL A 528 -8.94 5.26 -7.68
C VAL A 528 -9.76 3.99 -7.89
N PHE A 529 -10.07 3.26 -6.81
CA PHE A 529 -10.91 2.06 -6.89
C PHE A 529 -12.33 2.37 -7.40
N LEU A 530 -12.97 3.43 -6.89
CA LEU A 530 -14.33 3.80 -7.32
C LEU A 530 -14.37 4.22 -8.79
N VAL A 531 -13.42 5.05 -9.21
CA VAL A 531 -13.30 5.49 -10.60
C VAL A 531 -13.07 4.31 -11.54
N ALA A 532 -12.21 3.35 -11.15
CA ALA A 532 -12.00 2.13 -11.89
C ALA A 532 -13.31 1.34 -12.07
N ASN A 533 -14.09 1.11 -11.01
CA ASN A 533 -15.39 0.43 -11.10
C ASN A 533 -16.38 1.16 -12.02
N VAL A 534 -16.43 2.49 -11.96
CA VAL A 534 -17.30 3.29 -12.85
C VAL A 534 -16.87 3.13 -14.31
N LEU A 535 -15.57 3.22 -14.59
CA LEU A 535 -15.04 3.02 -15.94
C LEU A 535 -15.27 1.59 -16.44
N THR A 536 -15.19 0.57 -15.58
CA THR A 536 -15.55 -0.81 -15.92
C THR A 536 -17.00 -0.91 -16.36
N GLY A 537 -17.93 -0.34 -15.58
CA GLY A 537 -19.35 -0.27 -15.93
C GLY A 537 -19.58 0.44 -17.26
N LEU A 538 -18.96 1.61 -17.46
CA LEU A 538 -19.04 2.36 -18.72
C LEU A 538 -18.54 1.55 -19.92
N THR A 539 -17.42 0.83 -19.76
CA THR A 539 -16.82 0.00 -20.82
C THR A 539 -17.73 -1.16 -21.18
N ASN A 540 -18.30 -1.84 -20.17
CA ASN A 540 -19.23 -2.95 -20.36
C ASN A 540 -20.55 -2.54 -21.03
N LEU A 541 -21.02 -1.32 -20.78
CA LEU A 541 -22.20 -0.76 -21.45
C LEU A 541 -21.89 -0.33 -22.89
N SER A 542 -20.67 0.16 -23.15
CA SER A 542 -20.29 0.74 -24.44
C SER A 542 -19.75 -0.29 -25.44
N ILE A 543 -19.12 -1.37 -24.97
CA ILE A 543 -18.38 -2.33 -25.80
C ILE A 543 -18.87 -3.75 -25.54
N ASP A 544 -19.06 -4.53 -26.61
CA ASP A 544 -19.31 -5.96 -26.52
C ASP A 544 -18.03 -6.76 -26.26
N THR A 545 -17.63 -6.79 -24.99
CA THR A 545 -16.37 -7.40 -24.53
C THR A 545 -16.19 -8.88 -24.90
N LEU A 546 -17.29 -9.61 -25.13
CA LEU A 546 -17.25 -11.03 -25.54
C LEU A 546 -16.91 -11.24 -27.02
N SER A 547 -17.17 -10.26 -27.89
CA SER A 547 -16.88 -10.34 -29.33
C SER A 547 -15.57 -9.64 -29.73
N VAL A 548 -14.91 -8.97 -28.78
CA VAL A 548 -13.63 -8.29 -29.01
C VAL A 548 -12.47 -9.29 -29.13
N SER A 549 -11.66 -9.13 -30.18
CA SER A 549 -10.43 -9.90 -30.36
C SER A 549 -9.36 -9.59 -29.30
N ASP A 550 -8.49 -10.55 -29.01
CA ASP A 550 -7.52 -10.46 -27.91
C ASP A 550 -6.62 -9.22 -27.97
N VAL A 551 -6.15 -8.86 -29.18
CA VAL A 551 -5.29 -7.67 -29.37
C VAL A 551 -6.05 -6.38 -29.07
N ASN A 552 -7.30 -6.28 -29.54
CA ASN A 552 -8.14 -5.11 -29.28
C ASN A 552 -8.53 -5.03 -27.79
N ALA A 553 -8.78 -6.17 -27.14
CA ALA A 553 -9.03 -6.24 -25.72
C ALA A 553 -7.85 -5.67 -24.91
N VAL A 554 -6.61 -6.02 -25.27
CA VAL A 554 -5.42 -5.47 -24.61
C VAL A 554 -5.33 -3.95 -24.79
N TRP A 555 -5.57 -3.42 -25.99
CA TRP A 555 -5.56 -1.97 -26.19
C TRP A 555 -6.62 -1.24 -25.38
N ILE A 556 -7.82 -1.82 -25.25
CA ILE A 556 -8.87 -1.28 -24.37
C ILE A 556 -8.40 -1.30 -22.91
N LEU A 557 -7.80 -2.40 -22.44
CA LEU A 557 -7.28 -2.50 -21.08
C LEU A 557 -6.15 -1.51 -20.80
N VAL A 558 -5.23 -1.31 -21.76
CA VAL A 558 -4.16 -0.30 -21.68
C VAL A 558 -4.75 1.11 -21.61
N GLY A 559 -5.74 1.42 -22.45
CA GLY A 559 -6.42 2.71 -22.45
C GLY A 559 -7.16 2.99 -21.13
N TYR A 560 -7.91 2.02 -20.65
CA TYR A 560 -8.58 2.07 -19.35
C TYR A 560 -7.60 2.30 -18.19
N LEU A 561 -6.52 1.52 -18.14
CA LEU A 561 -5.52 1.63 -17.08
C LEU A 561 -4.78 2.97 -17.14
N SER A 562 -4.48 3.45 -18.34
CA SER A 562 -3.86 4.76 -18.57
C SER A 562 -4.77 5.90 -18.11
N ALA A 563 -6.09 5.78 -18.32
CA ALA A 563 -7.06 6.75 -17.80
C ALA A 563 -7.10 6.77 -16.27
N VAL A 564 -7.12 5.59 -15.63
CA VAL A 564 -7.11 5.46 -14.17
C VAL A 564 -5.83 6.04 -13.55
N ILE A 565 -4.67 5.68 -14.10
CA ILE A 565 -3.37 6.22 -13.65
C ILE A 565 -3.29 7.73 -13.91
N GLY A 566 -3.75 8.19 -15.08
CA GLY A 566 -3.79 9.60 -15.46
C GLY A 566 -4.60 10.44 -14.48
N MET A 567 -5.76 9.94 -14.03
CA MET A 567 -6.56 10.61 -13.00
C MET A 567 -5.87 10.66 -11.65
N ALA A 568 -5.21 9.57 -11.22
CA ALA A 568 -4.46 9.54 -9.98
C ALA A 568 -3.30 10.57 -9.97
N VAL A 569 -2.57 10.64 -11.09
CA VAL A 569 -1.50 11.63 -11.32
C VAL A 569 -2.07 13.04 -11.34
N TRP A 570 -3.16 13.27 -12.07
CA TRP A 570 -3.82 14.57 -12.15
C TRP A 570 -4.27 15.07 -10.77
N TRP A 571 -4.87 14.22 -9.95
CA TRP A 571 -5.22 14.57 -8.57
C TRP A 571 -4.01 14.92 -7.72
N ASN A 572 -2.89 14.22 -7.91
CA ASN A 572 -1.66 14.50 -7.19
C ASN A 572 -1.09 15.88 -7.58
N GLU A 573 -1.08 16.22 -8.87
CA GLU A 573 -0.64 17.53 -9.37
C GLU A 573 -1.54 18.68 -8.89
N MET A 574 -2.84 18.42 -8.71
CA MET A 574 -3.80 19.37 -8.13
C MET A 574 -3.75 19.45 -6.59
N ASP A 575 -2.81 18.72 -5.96
CA ASP A 575 -2.69 18.55 -4.50
C ASP A 575 -4.00 18.06 -3.83
N TRP A 576 -4.83 17.35 -4.58
CA TRP A 576 -6.12 16.88 -4.11
C TRP A 576 -5.97 15.63 -3.23
N THR A 577 -6.55 15.66 -2.03
CA THR A 577 -6.64 14.50 -1.14
C THR A 577 -8.06 14.30 -0.68
N LEU A 578 -8.55 13.08 -0.78
CA LEU A 578 -9.85 12.68 -0.27
C LEU A 578 -9.72 12.36 1.22
N ASN A 579 -9.73 13.39 2.06
CA ASN A 579 -9.55 13.23 3.50
C ASN A 579 -10.87 12.86 4.19
N MET A 580 -11.13 11.55 4.31
CA MET A 580 -12.34 11.04 5.00
C MET A 580 -12.33 11.28 6.52
N ASN A 581 -11.21 11.73 7.11
CA ASN A 581 -11.18 12.11 8.54
C ASN A 581 -11.77 13.52 8.81
N ALA A 582 -12.05 14.30 7.75
CA ALA A 582 -12.56 15.67 7.86
C ALA A 582 -14.09 15.76 8.03
N VAL A 583 -14.79 14.64 8.18
CA VAL A 583 -16.26 14.57 8.31
C VAL A 583 -16.79 15.35 9.54
N GLY A 584 -15.93 15.81 10.45
CA GLY A 584 -16.29 16.72 11.55
C GLY A 584 -16.01 18.22 11.33
N SER A 585 -15.35 18.63 10.24
CA SER A 585 -14.98 20.04 10.02
C SER A 585 -14.84 20.37 8.53
N GLY A 586 -15.95 20.58 7.84
CA GLY A 586 -15.98 21.03 6.44
C GLY A 586 -15.41 20.01 5.45
N LEU A 587 -16.28 19.45 4.62
CA LEU A 587 -15.98 18.37 3.66
C LEU A 587 -14.92 18.70 2.58
N PHE A 588 -14.35 19.90 2.58
CA PHE A 588 -13.36 20.33 1.61
C PHE A 588 -12.31 21.22 2.29
N LYS A 589 -11.09 20.69 2.44
CA LYS A 589 -9.94 21.50 2.79
C LYS A 589 -8.95 21.41 1.65
N GLN A 590 -8.98 22.43 0.79
CA GLN A 590 -7.91 22.65 -0.18
C GLN A 590 -6.63 22.88 0.63
N SER A 591 -5.62 22.03 0.43
CA SER A 591 -4.29 22.26 0.98
C SER A 591 -3.76 23.52 0.31
N SER A 592 -3.84 24.66 1.00
CA SER A 592 -3.40 25.94 0.49
C SER A 592 -1.87 25.99 0.48
N ARG A 593 -1.25 25.38 -0.55
CA ARG A 593 0.06 25.84 -1.04
C ARG A 593 -0.20 26.97 -2.03
N GLY A 594 0.40 28.13 -1.73
CA GLY A 594 0.02 29.42 -2.29
C GLY A 594 0.00 29.49 -3.82
N ARG A 595 -1.20 29.71 -4.38
CA ARG A 595 -1.36 30.55 -5.56
C ARG A 595 -1.42 32.01 -5.10
N GLN A 596 -0.26 32.64 -4.89
CA GLN A 596 -0.19 34.09 -5.10
C GLN A 596 -0.08 34.31 -6.61
N GLY A 597 -1.24 34.36 -7.27
CA GLY A 597 -1.37 34.72 -8.66
C GLY A 597 -2.33 35.89 -8.78
N ASN A 598 -1.77 37.06 -9.07
CA ASN A 598 -2.40 38.25 -9.66
C ASN A 598 -3.88 38.52 -9.36
N ASN A 599 -4.12 39.37 -8.37
CA ASN A 599 -5.17 40.38 -8.51
C ASN A 599 -4.64 41.73 -8.01
N LYS A 600 -3.99 42.45 -8.91
CA LYS A 600 -3.84 43.91 -8.85
C LYS A 600 -4.43 44.46 -10.14
N LYS A 601 -5.27 45.47 -9.96
CA LYS A 601 -6.00 46.31 -10.94
C LYS A 601 -7.41 45.82 -11.28
N ALA A 602 -8.41 46.41 -10.63
CA ALA A 602 -9.31 47.36 -11.27
C ALA A 602 -10.22 48.02 -10.22
N ASN A 603 -10.22 49.36 -10.24
CA ASN A 603 -11.03 50.35 -9.52
C ASN A 603 -10.85 50.51 -8.02
#